data_AF-A0A7D4AU76-F1
#
_entry.id   AF-A0A7D4AU76-F1
#
_cell.length_a   1.000
_cell.length_b   1.000
_cell.length_c   1.000
_cell.angle_alpha   90.00
_cell.angle_beta   90.00
_cell.angle_gamma   90.00
#
_symmetry.space_group_name_H-M   'P 1'
#
loop_
_entity.id
_entity.type
_entity.pdbx_description
1 polymer ?
#
loop_
_entity_poly.entity_id
_entity_poly.type
_entity_poly.pdbx_seq_one_letter_code
_entity_poly.pdbx_strand_id
1 'polypeptide(L)'
;MLQCPTLVRIPQPCAESWDAMTPTATGRHCAACQKTVVDFTLKTDAEILAALRQASGQTCGRLRADQLARPLVPATQPNRWRSWLGAMLAVGECSAAAG
;
A
#
# COMPACT_ATOMS: atom_id res chain seq x y z
N MET A 1 8.68 -12.43 -13.53
CA MET A 1 7.67 -11.36 -13.48
C MET A 1 8.40 -10.06 -13.25
N LEU A 2 8.52 -9.19 -14.25
CA LEU A 2 9.10 -7.86 -14.05
C LEU A 2 7.96 -6.97 -13.56
N GLN A 3 7.85 -6.75 -12.25
CA GLN A 3 7.03 -5.66 -11.74
C GLN A 3 7.68 -4.33 -12.17
N CYS A 4 7.00 -3.55 -13.00
CA CYS A 4 7.43 -2.19 -13.28
C CYS A 4 7.42 -1.38 -11.97
N PRO A 5 8.54 -0.74 -11.61
CA PRO A 5 8.61 0.04 -10.38
C PRO A 5 7.61 1.19 -10.45
N THR A 6 6.74 1.28 -9.45
CA THR A 6 5.84 2.44 -9.31
C THR A 6 6.61 3.58 -8.67
N LEU A 7 6.81 4.66 -9.42
CA LEU A 7 7.51 5.85 -8.98
C LEU A 7 6.51 6.98 -8.74
N VAL A 8 6.47 7.53 -7.52
CA VAL A 8 5.59 8.65 -7.19
C VAL A 8 6.29 9.97 -7.46
N ARG A 9 5.62 10.86 -8.17
CA ARG A 9 6.07 12.23 -8.46
C ARG A 9 4.93 13.20 -8.25
N ILE A 10 5.29 14.41 -7.85
CA ILE A 10 4.38 15.55 -7.80
C ILE A 10 4.85 16.52 -8.90
N PRO A 11 4.30 16.43 -10.13
CA PRO A 11 4.76 17.25 -11.24
C PRO A 11 4.53 18.74 -11.01
N GLN A 12 3.49 19.08 -10.25
CA GLN A 12 3.13 20.45 -9.89
C GLN A 12 3.04 20.55 -8.36
N PRO A 13 4.15 20.88 -7.67
CA PRO A 13 4.13 21.03 -6.22
C PRO A 13 3.21 22.19 -5.83
N CYS A 14 2.36 21.95 -4.84
CA CYS A 14 1.50 22.98 -4.27
C CYS A 14 2.24 23.66 -3.10
N ALA A 15 2.38 24.99 -3.16
CA ALA A 15 3.04 25.78 -2.12
C ALA A 15 2.08 26.25 -1.00
N GLU A 16 0.80 25.88 -1.09
CA GLU A 16 -0.22 26.24 -0.11
C GLU A 16 0.06 25.59 1.25
N SER A 17 -0.22 26.31 2.34
CA SER A 17 -0.04 25.78 3.68
C SER A 17 -1.10 24.71 3.98
N TRP A 18 -0.66 23.57 4.53
CA TRP A 18 -1.55 22.49 4.98
C TRP A 18 -2.60 22.99 5.98
N ASP A 19 -2.21 23.91 6.85
CA ASP A 19 -3.07 24.45 7.90
C ASP A 19 -4.16 25.38 7.35
N ALA A 20 -3.90 26.01 6.20
CA ALA A 20 -4.86 26.86 5.50
C ALA A 20 -5.89 26.07 4.65
N MET A 21 -5.69 24.77 4.47
CA MET A 21 -6.60 23.90 3.72
C MET A 21 -7.84 23.51 4.53
N THR A 22 -8.96 23.28 3.84
CA THR A 22 -10.23 22.89 4.48
C THR A 22 -10.25 21.40 4.80
N PRO A 23 -10.52 20.95 6.04
CA PRO A 23 -10.63 19.53 6.37
C PRO A 23 -11.71 18.80 5.57
N THR A 24 -11.44 17.56 5.17
CA THR A 24 -12.40 16.66 4.52
C THR A 24 -12.36 15.28 5.18
N ALA A 25 -13.25 14.36 4.78
CA ALA A 25 -13.31 13.01 5.33
C ALA A 25 -12.02 12.19 5.10
N THR A 26 -11.29 12.46 4.02
CA THR A 26 -10.12 11.67 3.59
C THR A 26 -8.81 12.47 3.54
N GLY A 27 -8.83 13.74 3.92
CA GLY A 27 -7.67 14.62 3.86
C GLY A 27 -8.06 16.09 4.05
N ARG A 28 -7.48 16.97 3.23
CA ARG A 28 -7.83 18.39 3.20
C ARG A 28 -8.00 18.90 1.78
N HIS A 29 -9.01 19.70 1.50
CA HIS A 29 -9.20 20.36 0.22
C HIS A 29 -8.30 21.59 0.10
N CYS A 30 -7.48 21.63 -0.95
CA CYS A 30 -6.64 22.77 -1.27
C CYS A 30 -7.31 23.62 -2.36
N ALA A 31 -7.61 24.89 -2.05
CA ALA A 31 -8.23 25.81 -3.00
C ALA A 31 -7.29 26.15 -4.18
N ALA A 32 -5.97 26.18 -3.97
CA ALA A 32 -4.99 26.55 -4.99
C ALA A 32 -4.88 25.50 -6.12
N CYS A 33 -4.88 24.21 -5.78
CA CYS A 33 -4.81 23.14 -6.77
C CYS A 33 -6.17 22.44 -7.04
N GLN A 34 -7.23 22.88 -6.35
CA GLN A 34 -8.61 22.35 -6.42
C GLN A 34 -8.70 20.83 -6.23
N LYS A 35 -7.80 20.25 -5.44
CA LYS A 35 -7.72 18.81 -5.18
C LYS A 35 -7.78 18.54 -3.68
N THR A 36 -8.27 17.36 -3.33
CA THR A 36 -8.13 16.84 -1.97
C THR A 36 -6.71 16.31 -1.80
N VAL A 37 -5.96 16.93 -0.89
CA VAL A 37 -4.61 16.54 -0.49
C VAL A 37 -4.71 15.52 0.64
N VAL A 38 -4.20 14.33 0.40
CA VAL A 38 -4.15 13.23 1.38
C VAL A 38 -2.78 13.21 2.06
N ASP A 39 -2.74 13.01 3.37
CA ASP A 39 -1.47 12.92 4.10
C ASP A 39 -0.89 11.50 4.04
N PHE A 40 0.25 11.34 3.36
CA PHE A 40 1.00 10.08 3.27
C PHE A 40 2.27 10.09 4.12
N THR A 41 2.52 11.15 4.91
CA THR A 41 3.77 11.32 5.66
C THR A 41 4.00 10.24 6.72
N LEU A 42 2.98 9.49 7.12
CA LEU A 42 3.07 8.37 8.05
C LEU A 42 2.79 7.01 7.39
N LYS A 43 2.65 6.97 6.07
CA LYS A 43 2.28 5.76 5.31
C LYS A 43 3.51 5.01 4.83
N THR A 44 3.42 3.68 4.86
CA THR A 44 4.38 2.77 4.24
C THR A 44 4.20 2.73 2.71
N ASP A 45 5.21 2.27 1.98
CA ASP A 45 5.14 2.09 0.52
C ASP A 45 3.91 1.25 0.11
N ALA A 46 3.64 0.18 0.83
CA ALA A 46 2.50 -0.70 0.57
C ALA A 46 1.16 0.01 0.75
N GLU A 47 1.02 0.83 1.79
CA GLU A 47 -0.19 1.61 2.02
C GLU A 47 -0.35 2.74 1.01
N ILE A 48 0.74 3.42 0.62
CA ILE A 48 0.72 4.43 -0.45
C ILE A 48 0.26 3.78 -1.75
N LEU A 49 0.82 2.62 -2.12
CA LEU A 49 0.40 1.86 -3.29
C LEU A 49 -1.07 1.45 -3.23
N ALA A 50 -1.53 0.98 -2.08
CA ALA A 50 -2.93 0.61 -1.89
C ALA A 50 -3.86 1.81 -2.06
N ALA A 51 -3.51 2.96 -1.49
CA ALA A 51 -4.30 4.19 -1.61
C ALA A 51 -4.34 4.71 -3.05
N LEU A 52 -3.20 4.71 -3.76
CA LEU A 52 -3.12 5.14 -5.15
C LEU A 52 -3.91 4.22 -6.10
N ARG A 53 -4.00 2.92 -5.81
CA ARG A 53 -4.84 1.97 -6.58
C ARG A 53 -6.33 2.19 -6.38
N GLN A 54 -6.73 2.63 -5.18
CA GLN A 54 -8.13 2.90 -4.84
C GLN A 54 -8.58 4.27 -5.35
N ALA A 55 -7.65 5.21 -5.56
CA ALA A 55 -7.96 6.52 -6.08
C ALA A 55 -8.46 6.44 -7.54
N SER A 56 -9.68 6.90 -7.78
CA SER A 56 -10.24 7.04 -9.13
C SER A 56 -9.77 8.35 -9.77
N GLY A 57 -8.54 8.35 -10.28
CA GLY A 57 -7.99 9.44 -11.09
C GLY A 57 -6.86 10.23 -10.42
N GLN A 58 -6.76 11.53 -10.73
CA GLN A 58 -5.66 12.38 -10.25
C GLN A 58 -5.88 12.83 -8.81
N THR A 59 -5.08 12.29 -7.88
CA THR A 59 -5.06 12.71 -6.48
C THR A 59 -3.86 13.63 -6.18
N CYS A 60 -3.97 14.44 -5.12
CA CYS A 60 -2.85 15.20 -4.58
C CYS A 60 -2.49 14.63 -3.20
N GLY A 61 -1.22 14.69 -2.82
CA GLY A 61 -0.76 14.11 -1.57
C GLY A 61 0.37 14.90 -0.94
N ARG A 62 0.41 14.89 0.39
CA ARG A 62 1.55 15.33 1.18
C ARG A 62 2.46 14.13 1.39
N LEU A 63 3.64 14.17 0.78
CA LEU A 63 4.67 13.14 0.91
C LEU A 63 5.95 13.77 1.47
N ARG A 64 6.72 12.97 2.19
CA ARG A 64 8.08 13.35 2.57
C ARG A 64 9.01 13.24 1.35
N ALA A 65 10.12 13.96 1.39
CA ALA A 65 11.10 13.95 0.29
C ALA A 65 11.67 12.55 0.02
N ASP A 66 11.88 11.74 1.06
CA ASP A 66 12.36 10.36 0.98
C ASP A 66 11.34 9.39 0.37
N GLN A 67 10.06 9.75 0.32
CA GLN A 67 9.00 8.95 -0.31
C GLN A 67 8.84 9.25 -1.81
N LEU A 68 9.45 10.32 -2.32
CA LEU A 68 9.33 10.78 -3.71
C LEU A 68 10.48 10.27 -4.58
N ALA A 69 10.24 10.17 -5.89
CA ALA A 69 11.25 9.86 -6.91
C ALA A 69 12.06 8.57 -6.65
N ARG A 70 11.49 7.63 -5.90
CA ARG A 70 12.02 6.28 -5.70
C ARG A 70 10.96 5.21 -5.99
N PRO A 71 11.38 3.97 -6.32
CA PRO A 71 10.47 2.85 -6.46
C PRO A 71 9.76 2.52 -5.15
N LEU A 72 8.44 2.49 -5.14
CA LEU A 72 7.67 1.97 -4.01
C LEU A 72 7.72 0.44 -3.97
N VAL A 73 7.91 -0.11 -2.78
CA VAL A 73 7.97 -1.56 -2.54
C VAL A 73 6.60 -2.07 -2.04
N PRO A 74 5.94 -3.01 -2.74
CA PRO A 74 4.71 -3.62 -2.24
C PRO A 74 4.99 -4.47 -1.00
N ALA A 75 4.00 -4.62 -0.11
CA ALA A 75 4.12 -5.55 1.00
C ALA A 75 4.33 -6.97 0.46
N THR A 76 5.44 -7.60 0.83
CA THR A 76 5.64 -9.03 0.61
C THR A 76 4.68 -9.78 1.52
N GLN A 77 3.64 -10.40 0.97
CA GLN A 77 2.83 -11.33 1.75
C GLN A 77 3.65 -12.59 2.02
N PRO A 78 3.92 -12.96 3.29
CA PRO A 78 4.44 -14.28 3.59
C PRO A 78 3.38 -15.30 3.16
N ASN A 79 3.83 -16.29 2.39
CA ASN A 79 2.94 -17.25 1.77
C ASN A 79 2.28 -18.13 2.86
N ARG A 80 1.01 -17.85 3.21
CA ARG A 80 0.29 -18.41 4.38
C ARG A 80 -0.03 -19.90 4.27
N TRP A 81 0.18 -20.55 3.13
CA TRP A 81 0.05 -22.00 2.97
C TRP A 81 1.05 -22.81 3.82
N ARG A 82 2.19 -22.22 4.21
CA ARG A 82 3.18 -22.91 5.06
C ARG A 82 2.73 -23.10 6.51
N SER A 83 1.62 -22.48 6.92
CA SER A 83 1.10 -22.58 8.30
C SER A 83 0.29 -23.86 8.56
N TRP A 84 -0.01 -24.67 7.55
CA TRP A 84 -0.89 -25.87 7.69
C TRP A 84 -0.16 -27.20 7.49
N LEU A 85 1.14 -27.20 7.16
CA LEU A 85 1.95 -28.43 7.03
C LEU A 85 2.40 -29.04 8.38
N GLY A 86 1.85 -28.58 9.50
CA GLY A 86 2.22 -29.02 10.86
C GLY A 86 1.20 -29.89 11.59
N ALA A 87 0.16 -30.41 10.93
CA ALA A 87 -0.90 -31.19 11.58
C ALA A 87 -1.29 -32.46 10.79
N MET A 88 -0.33 -33.34 10.52
CA MET A 88 -0.61 -34.75 10.24
C MET A 88 0.36 -35.66 11.01
N LEU A 89 0.10 -35.83 12.30
CA LEU A 89 0.58 -36.99 13.04
C LEU A 89 -0.60 -37.65 13.76
N ALA A 90 -0.73 -38.95 13.51
CA ALA A 90 -1.74 -39.89 14.01
C ALA A 90 -3.12 -39.73 13.34
N VAL A 91 -3.75 -40.76 12.77
CA VAL A 91 -3.80 -42.19 13.09
C VAL A 91 -4.05 -42.97 11.80
N GLY A 92 -3.45 -44.17 11.66
CA GLY A 92 -3.88 -45.11 10.64
C GLY A 92 -2.84 -46.17 10.34
N GLU A 93 -2.59 -47.05 11.30
CA GLU A 93 -1.81 -48.26 11.11
C GLU A 93 -2.55 -49.18 10.11
N CYS A 94 -2.12 -49.21 8.85
CA CYS A 94 -2.55 -50.23 7.90
C CYS A 94 -1.76 -51.51 8.16
N SER A 95 -2.31 -52.45 8.93
CA SER A 95 -1.82 -53.83 8.92
C SER A 95 -2.47 -54.58 7.76
N ALA A 96 -1.68 -54.80 6.72
CA ALA A 96 -1.93 -55.79 5.68
C ALA A 96 -1.25 -57.13 6.06
N ALA A 97 -2.01 -58.22 6.10
CA ALA A 97 -1.55 -59.61 5.92
C ALA A 97 -2.82 -60.47 5.70
N ALA A 98 -3.10 -61.01 4.51
CA ALA A 98 -2.47 -62.14 3.82
C ALA A 98 -2.72 -63.49 4.51
N GLY A 99 -3.42 -64.40 3.82
CA GLY A 99 -3.55 -65.82 4.18
C GLY A 99 -4.96 -66.36 4.06
#